data_AF-A0A6G1IMR7-F1
#
_entry.id   AF-A0A6G1IMR7-F1
#
_cell.length_a   1.000
_cell.length_b   1.000
_cell.length_c   1.000
_cell.angle_alpha   90.00
_cell.angle_beta   90.00
_cell.angle_gamma   90.00
#
_symmetry.space_group_name_H-M   'P 1'
#
loop_
_entity.id
_entity.type
_entity.pdbx_description
1 polymer ?
#
loop_
_entity_poly.entity_id
_entity_poly.type
_entity_poly.pdbx_seq_one_letter_code
_entity_poly.pdbx_strand_id
1 'polypeptide(L)'
;MLPRLILLIANLYVGTKAQSSLTPSDCIASISSFPNCDSTNSILDRFSSCKSEFRQCGLTTSFDSEFDQYLVDWHDACDQYLSISITTPPVTQLTATLEQGVCESIYQSCDRWSRGYASCTATQSGGPELTSCRCATTLLSQASVCEIDGAQSCLQSSADITNLWEYRNCPGASTIFVQGAATTEDASQTQSTVTSPPAIGPSVTPIF
;
A
#
# COMPACT_ATOMS: atom_id res chain seq x y z
N MET A 1 14.56 -9.16 -18.43
CA MET A 1 13.32 -9.47 -17.70
C MET A 1 13.08 -8.32 -16.75
N LEU A 2 12.12 -7.44 -17.06
CA LEU A 2 11.62 -6.51 -16.06
C LEU A 2 10.85 -7.36 -15.03
N PRO A 3 11.16 -7.28 -13.74
CA PRO A 3 10.43 -8.03 -12.74
C PRO A 3 8.95 -7.66 -12.83
N ARG A 4 8.08 -8.69 -12.81
CA ARG A 4 6.62 -8.54 -12.87
C ARG A 4 6.12 -7.53 -11.84
N LEU A 5 6.81 -7.45 -10.70
CA LEU A 5 6.51 -6.52 -9.65
C LEU A 5 6.82 -5.06 -9.98
N ILE A 6 7.87 -4.75 -10.75
CA ILE A 6 8.07 -3.37 -11.25
C ILE A 6 6.95 -2.99 -12.18
N LEU A 7 6.47 -3.89 -13.03
CA LEU A 7 5.32 -3.60 -13.89
C LEU A 7 4.02 -3.48 -13.09
N LEU A 8 3.85 -4.20 -11.97
CA LEU A 8 2.65 -4.12 -11.13
C LEU A 8 2.68 -2.90 -10.19
N ILE A 9 3.80 -2.64 -9.52
CA ILE A 9 4.00 -1.42 -8.73
C ILE A 9 4.05 -0.20 -9.66
N ALA A 10 4.69 -0.29 -10.82
CA ALA A 10 4.54 0.73 -11.85
C ALA A 10 3.14 0.73 -12.48
N ASN A 11 2.26 -0.26 -12.36
CA ASN A 11 0.85 -0.05 -12.75
C ASN A 11 0.03 0.57 -11.62
N LEU A 12 0.41 0.37 -10.36
CA LEU A 12 -0.09 1.17 -9.23
C LEU A 12 0.44 2.61 -9.27
N TYR A 13 1.65 2.82 -9.82
CA TYR A 13 2.39 4.09 -9.78
C TYR A 13 2.43 4.83 -11.12
N VAL A 14 2.52 4.16 -12.26
CA VAL A 14 2.03 4.68 -13.55
C VAL A 14 0.50 4.71 -13.52
N GLY A 15 -0.15 4.04 -12.57
CA GLY A 15 -1.51 4.39 -12.12
C GLY A 15 -1.60 5.72 -11.38
N THR A 16 -0.50 6.44 -11.12
CA THR A 16 -0.48 7.84 -10.63
C THR A 16 0.02 8.84 -11.68
N LYS A 17 0.60 8.40 -12.81
CA LYS A 17 0.94 9.29 -13.97
C LYS A 17 0.18 9.00 -15.27
N ALA A 18 -0.35 7.80 -15.41
CA ALA A 18 -1.41 7.38 -16.30
C ALA A 18 -2.53 6.77 -15.45
N GLN A 19 -2.99 7.56 -14.47
CA GLN A 19 -4.44 7.60 -14.30
C GLN A 19 -5.00 7.98 -15.69
N SER A 20 -5.64 7.02 -16.35
CA SER A 20 -7.05 7.28 -16.61
C SER A 20 -7.59 7.74 -15.26
N SER A 21 -7.68 9.07 -15.10
CA SER A 21 -8.25 9.77 -13.96
C SER A 21 -9.41 8.90 -13.47
N LEU A 22 -9.24 8.23 -12.34
CA LEU A 22 -10.35 7.72 -11.58
C LEU A 22 -10.44 8.70 -10.42
N THR A 23 -10.91 9.90 -10.75
CA THR A 23 -11.37 10.85 -9.75
C THR A 23 -12.73 10.38 -9.26
N PRO A 24 -13.16 10.82 -8.08
CA PRO A 24 -14.54 10.62 -7.65
C PRO A 24 -15.55 11.07 -8.72
N SER A 25 -15.25 12.14 -9.47
CA SER A 25 -16.05 12.56 -10.62
C SER A 25 -16.13 11.53 -11.75
N ASP A 26 -15.09 10.74 -12.01
CA ASP A 26 -15.11 9.69 -13.04
C ASP A 26 -15.98 8.49 -12.64
N CYS A 27 -16.00 8.16 -11.34
CA CYS A 27 -16.89 7.13 -10.80
C CYS A 27 -18.36 7.59 -10.80
N ILE A 28 -18.58 8.88 -10.59
CA ILE A 28 -19.92 9.49 -10.53
C ILE A 28 -20.43 9.91 -11.92
N ALA A 29 -19.55 10.01 -12.94
CA ALA A 29 -19.65 10.66 -14.27
C ALA A 29 -20.91 10.49 -15.12
N SER A 30 -21.89 9.69 -14.71
CA SER A 30 -23.18 9.52 -15.38
C SER A 30 -24.35 10.28 -14.71
N ILE A 31 -24.10 11.26 -13.84
CA ILE A 31 -25.14 12.22 -13.41
C ILE A 31 -25.11 13.39 -14.41
N SER A 32 -25.85 13.29 -15.50
CA SER A 32 -25.92 14.33 -16.55
C SER A 32 -26.70 15.57 -16.14
N SER A 33 -27.43 15.52 -15.02
CA SER A 33 -28.13 16.66 -14.43
C SER A 33 -28.08 16.54 -12.92
N PHE A 34 -27.27 17.38 -12.28
CA PHE A 34 -27.36 17.56 -10.84
C PHE A 34 -28.28 18.74 -10.54
N PRO A 35 -29.27 18.59 -9.64
CA PRO A 35 -29.70 17.37 -8.97
C PRO A 35 -30.64 16.52 -9.86
N ASN A 36 -30.43 15.20 -9.89
CA ASN A 36 -31.42 14.24 -10.41
C ASN A 36 -32.06 13.55 -9.20
N CYS A 37 -33.24 14.01 -8.79
CA CYS A 37 -33.91 13.49 -7.59
C CYS A 37 -34.83 12.28 -7.92
N ASP A 38 -35.10 12.03 -9.20
CA ASP A 38 -36.05 11.02 -9.68
C ASP A 38 -35.53 9.59 -9.51
N SER A 39 -34.22 9.41 -9.30
CA SER A 39 -33.56 8.11 -9.13
C SER A 39 -32.71 8.05 -7.86
N THR A 40 -33.31 8.48 -6.75
CA THR A 40 -32.67 8.60 -5.43
C THR A 40 -31.83 7.38 -5.02
N ASN A 41 -32.44 6.18 -4.96
CA ASN A 41 -31.72 4.97 -4.51
C ASN A 41 -30.51 4.67 -5.42
N SER A 42 -30.66 4.83 -6.73
CA SER A 42 -29.57 4.58 -7.68
C SER A 42 -28.39 5.54 -7.52
N ILE A 43 -28.62 6.78 -7.10
CA ILE A 43 -27.56 7.77 -6.91
C ILE A 43 -26.83 7.54 -5.59
N LEU A 44 -27.57 7.29 -4.51
CA LEU A 44 -27.00 7.00 -3.20
C LEU A 44 -26.22 5.68 -3.18
N ASP A 45 -26.75 4.66 -3.86
CA ASP A 45 -26.03 3.40 -4.09
C ASP A 45 -24.73 3.65 -4.86
N ARG A 46 -24.76 4.54 -5.85
CA ARG A 46 -23.56 4.85 -6.64
C ARG A 46 -22.51 5.60 -5.84
N PHE A 47 -22.89 6.59 -5.02
CA PHE A 47 -21.93 7.24 -4.12
C PHE A 47 -21.31 6.25 -3.13
N SER A 48 -22.13 5.40 -2.51
CA SER A 48 -21.69 4.42 -1.52
C SER A 48 -20.83 3.31 -2.13
N SER A 49 -21.19 2.84 -3.33
CA SER A 49 -20.43 1.85 -4.09
C SER A 49 -19.09 2.42 -4.55
N CYS A 50 -19.07 3.62 -5.13
CA CYS A 50 -17.83 4.30 -5.50
C CYS A 50 -16.91 4.47 -4.29
N LYS A 51 -17.41 5.01 -3.19
CA LYS A 51 -16.62 5.18 -1.96
C LYS A 51 -16.08 3.85 -1.44
N SER A 52 -16.89 2.78 -1.49
CA SER A 52 -16.46 1.43 -1.11
C SER A 52 -15.36 0.88 -2.02
N GLU A 53 -15.43 1.11 -3.34
CA GLU A 53 -14.39 0.70 -4.29
C GLU A 53 -13.06 1.43 -4.04
N PHE A 54 -13.08 2.75 -3.79
CA PHE A 54 -11.86 3.48 -3.44
C PHE A 54 -11.23 2.97 -2.13
N ARG A 55 -12.05 2.59 -1.15
CA ARG A 55 -11.55 1.97 0.08
C ARG A 55 -11.02 0.56 -0.14
N GLN A 56 -11.73 -0.30 -0.87
CA GLN A 56 -11.33 -1.70 -1.03
C GLN A 56 -10.21 -1.89 -2.05
N CYS A 57 -10.34 -1.26 -3.22
CA CYS A 57 -9.41 -1.41 -4.34
C CYS A 57 -8.30 -0.35 -4.29
N GLY A 58 -8.65 0.88 -3.94
CA GLY A 58 -7.68 1.98 -3.77
C GLY A 58 -6.96 1.98 -2.43
N LEU A 59 -7.43 1.17 -1.47
CA LEU A 59 -6.89 1.06 -0.11
C LEU A 59 -6.67 2.43 0.56
N THR A 60 -7.60 3.35 0.29
CA THR A 60 -7.48 4.75 0.68
C THR A 60 -8.80 5.33 1.16
N THR A 61 -8.70 6.29 2.09
CA THR A 61 -9.80 7.16 2.52
C THR A 61 -9.63 8.59 2.03
N SER A 62 -8.60 8.88 1.21
CA SER A 62 -8.29 10.24 0.75
C SER A 62 -9.46 10.94 0.05
N PHE A 63 -10.34 10.17 -0.58
CA PHE A 63 -11.52 10.68 -1.30
C PHE A 63 -12.81 10.61 -0.48
N ASP A 64 -12.76 10.11 0.76
CA ASP A 64 -13.97 9.95 1.58
C ASP A 64 -14.71 11.26 1.76
N SER A 65 -13.97 12.34 2.01
CA SER A 65 -14.55 13.68 2.20
C SER A 65 -15.23 14.22 0.94
N GLU A 66 -14.73 13.89 -0.25
CA GLU A 66 -15.37 14.28 -1.52
C GLU A 66 -16.68 13.52 -1.73
N PHE A 67 -16.69 12.20 -1.46
CA PHE A 67 -17.93 11.41 -1.51
C PHE A 67 -18.96 11.85 -0.47
N ASP A 68 -18.52 12.21 0.74
CA ASP A 68 -19.40 12.75 1.78
C ASP A 68 -19.96 14.11 1.37
N GLN A 69 -19.17 14.96 0.70
CA GLN A 69 -19.65 16.23 0.18
C GLN A 69 -20.70 16.04 -0.92
N TYR A 70 -20.49 15.10 -1.87
CA TYR A 70 -21.51 14.82 -2.90
C TYR A 70 -22.83 14.34 -2.31
N LEU A 71 -22.77 13.56 -1.22
CA LEU A 71 -23.94 13.12 -0.49
C LEU A 71 -24.67 14.30 0.16
N VAL A 72 -23.93 15.19 0.83
CA VAL A 72 -24.48 16.43 1.43
C VAL A 72 -25.14 17.31 0.36
N ASP A 73 -24.42 17.60 -0.73
CA ASP A 73 -24.94 18.43 -1.82
C ASP A 73 -26.22 17.83 -2.42
N TRP A 74 -26.28 16.50 -2.52
CA TRP A 74 -27.46 15.80 -3.04
C TRP A 74 -28.64 15.95 -2.08
N HIS A 75 -28.44 15.76 -0.78
CA HIS A 75 -29.48 15.95 0.24
C HIS A 75 -29.99 17.40 0.24
N ASP A 76 -29.09 18.39 0.23
CA ASP A 76 -29.44 19.81 0.18
C ASP A 76 -30.31 20.15 -1.03
N ALA A 77 -30.03 19.51 -2.17
CA ALA A 77 -30.76 19.77 -3.41
C ALA A 77 -32.10 19.01 -3.50
N CYS A 78 -32.14 17.74 -3.04
CA CYS A 78 -33.26 16.83 -3.28
C CYS A 78 -34.21 16.66 -2.10
N ASP A 79 -33.78 16.81 -0.84
CA ASP A 79 -34.62 16.48 0.32
C ASP A 79 -35.92 17.28 0.37
N GLN A 80 -35.90 18.53 -0.10
CA GLN A 80 -37.11 19.38 -0.19
C GLN A 80 -38.17 18.85 -1.17
N TYR A 81 -37.78 18.00 -2.13
CA TYR A 81 -38.66 17.43 -3.14
C TYR A 81 -39.07 15.98 -2.81
N LEU A 82 -38.49 15.40 -1.76
CA LEU A 82 -38.75 14.04 -1.34
C LEU A 82 -39.77 14.02 -0.21
N SER A 83 -40.83 13.23 -0.38
CA SER A 83 -41.87 13.05 0.63
C SER A 83 -41.51 12.01 1.70
N ILE A 84 -40.38 11.33 1.53
CA ILE A 84 -39.87 10.29 2.42
C ILE A 84 -38.44 10.60 2.85
N SER A 85 -38.11 10.27 4.08
CA SER A 85 -36.73 10.32 4.56
C SER A 85 -35.95 9.17 3.92
N ILE A 86 -34.92 9.50 3.16
CA ILE A 86 -34.06 8.51 2.50
C ILE A 86 -32.89 8.18 3.41
N THR A 87 -32.51 6.90 3.47
CA THR A 87 -31.33 6.45 4.22
C THR A 87 -30.20 6.12 3.25
N THR A 88 -29.01 6.65 3.49
CA THR A 88 -27.81 6.32 2.71
C THR A 88 -27.41 4.86 2.95
N PRO A 89 -27.08 4.10 1.89
CA PRO A 89 -26.54 2.76 2.02
C PRO A 89 -25.25 2.72 2.86
N PRO A 90 -24.95 1.60 3.54
CA PRO A 90 -23.71 1.45 4.28
C PRO A 90 -22.51 1.42 3.33
N VAL A 91 -21.43 2.08 3.73
CA VAL A 91 -20.16 2.08 3.02
C VAL A 91 -19.24 1.03 3.64
N THR A 92 -18.51 0.29 2.82
CA THR A 92 -17.53 -0.67 3.32
C THR A 92 -16.44 0.04 4.12
N GLN A 93 -16.08 -0.50 5.27
CA GLN A 93 -14.97 0.01 6.07
C GLN A 93 -13.64 -0.36 5.43
N LEU A 94 -12.67 0.55 5.52
CA LEU A 94 -11.29 0.27 5.10
C LEU A 94 -10.69 -0.78 6.02
N THR A 95 -10.25 -1.91 5.46
CA THR A 95 -9.64 -3.02 6.21
C THR A 95 -8.11 -2.96 6.22
N ALA A 96 -7.52 -2.24 5.26
CA ALA A 96 -6.08 -2.00 5.17
C ALA A 96 -5.84 -0.64 4.50
N THR A 97 -4.83 0.10 4.96
CA THR A 97 -4.44 1.37 4.34
C THR A 97 -3.15 1.16 3.57
N LEU A 98 -3.11 1.61 2.31
CA LEU A 98 -1.86 1.68 1.56
C LEU A 98 -1.00 2.81 2.12
N GLU A 99 0.15 2.48 2.70
CA GLU A 99 1.10 3.50 3.13
C GLU A 99 1.89 4.01 1.92
N GLN A 100 1.36 5.06 1.29
CA GLN A 100 1.84 5.57 0.00
C GLN A 100 3.34 5.92 0.02
N GLY A 101 3.85 6.46 1.14
CA GLY A 101 5.28 6.76 1.32
C GLY A 101 6.17 5.52 1.38
N VAL A 102 5.68 4.42 1.95
CA VAL A 102 6.39 3.13 1.98
C VAL A 102 6.43 2.54 0.57
N CYS A 103 5.32 2.56 -0.16
CA CYS A 103 5.28 2.05 -1.53
C CYS A 103 6.12 2.87 -2.51
N GLU A 104 6.23 4.18 -2.30
CA GLU A 104 7.19 5.03 -3.02
C GLU A 104 8.63 4.57 -2.79
N SER A 105 9.02 4.39 -1.53
CA SER A 105 10.38 3.97 -1.16
C SER A 105 10.71 2.56 -1.71
N ILE A 106 9.73 1.66 -1.70
CA ILE A 106 9.86 0.32 -2.27
C ILE A 106 9.99 0.41 -3.80
N TYR A 107 9.20 1.25 -4.48
CA TYR A 107 9.32 1.46 -5.92
C TYR A 107 10.73 1.94 -6.31
N GLN A 108 11.29 2.90 -5.57
CA GLN A 108 12.65 3.36 -5.82
C GLN A 108 13.70 2.25 -5.60
N SER A 109 13.46 1.38 -4.62
CA SER A 109 14.30 0.20 -4.37
C SER A 109 14.25 -0.79 -5.55
N CYS A 110 13.05 -1.08 -6.04
CA CYS A 110 12.84 -1.89 -7.24
C CYS A 110 13.54 -1.32 -8.48
N ASP A 111 13.42 -0.02 -8.71
CA ASP A 111 14.03 0.69 -9.84
C ASP A 111 15.57 0.66 -9.77
N ARG A 112 16.15 0.84 -8.57
CA ARG A 112 17.59 0.65 -8.33
C ARG A 112 18.04 -0.78 -8.62
N TRP A 113 17.28 -1.79 -8.17
CA TRP A 113 17.59 -3.18 -8.47
C TRP A 113 17.55 -3.46 -9.97
N SER A 114 16.52 -2.99 -10.68
CA SER A 114 16.38 -3.18 -12.13
C SER A 114 17.56 -2.59 -12.91
N ARG A 115 17.96 -1.36 -12.58
CA ARG A 115 19.15 -0.74 -13.19
C ARG A 115 20.43 -1.50 -12.87
N GLY A 116 20.59 -1.95 -11.63
CA GLY A 116 21.74 -2.76 -11.23
C GLY A 116 21.83 -4.07 -11.98
N TYR A 117 20.69 -4.77 -12.13
CA TYR A 117 20.58 -5.97 -12.95
C TYR A 117 20.95 -5.70 -14.42
N ALA A 118 20.38 -4.65 -15.01
CA ALA A 118 20.69 -4.26 -16.39
C ALA A 118 22.19 -3.95 -16.57
N SER A 119 22.78 -3.25 -15.60
CA SER A 119 24.22 -2.94 -15.58
C SER A 119 25.07 -4.21 -15.53
N CYS A 120 24.71 -5.20 -14.71
CA CYS A 120 25.41 -6.49 -14.67
C CYS A 120 25.36 -7.19 -16.04
N THR A 121 24.19 -7.23 -16.67
CA THR A 121 24.03 -7.87 -18.00
C THR A 121 24.73 -7.11 -19.13
N ALA A 122 24.89 -5.80 -19.00
CA ALA A 122 25.56 -4.98 -20.01
C ALA A 122 27.10 -5.07 -19.92
N THR A 123 27.63 -5.33 -18.72
CA THR A 123 29.08 -5.32 -18.46
C THR A 123 29.72 -6.71 -18.44
N GLN A 124 28.94 -7.75 -18.17
CA GLN A 124 29.44 -9.13 -18.09
C GLN A 124 28.86 -9.97 -19.22
N SER A 125 29.72 -10.67 -19.95
CA SER A 125 29.35 -11.51 -21.11
C SER A 125 28.65 -12.82 -20.72
N GLY A 126 28.51 -13.11 -19.42
CA GLY A 126 27.82 -14.28 -18.88
C GLY A 126 28.60 -14.90 -17.72
N GLY A 127 28.30 -16.18 -17.43
CA GLY A 127 29.12 -17.00 -16.55
C GLY A 127 29.16 -16.57 -15.07
N PRO A 128 30.19 -17.00 -14.33
CA PRO A 128 30.37 -16.70 -12.91
C PRO A 128 30.44 -15.20 -12.60
N GLU A 129 30.97 -14.39 -13.52
CA GLU A 129 31.10 -12.93 -13.35
C GLU A 129 29.74 -12.25 -13.37
N LEU A 130 28.85 -12.65 -14.28
CA LEU A 130 27.47 -12.17 -14.29
C LEU A 130 26.72 -12.59 -13.02
N THR A 131 26.88 -13.84 -12.59
CA THR A 131 26.27 -14.33 -11.35
C THR A 131 26.79 -13.56 -10.15
N SER A 132 28.10 -13.38 -10.03
CA SER A 132 28.73 -12.61 -8.94
C SER A 132 28.21 -11.17 -8.89
N CYS A 133 28.08 -10.50 -10.04
CA CYS A 133 27.52 -9.16 -10.11
C CYS A 133 26.08 -9.12 -9.61
N ARG A 134 25.21 -10.04 -10.08
CA ARG A 134 23.81 -10.11 -9.66
C ARG A 134 23.64 -10.48 -8.19
N CYS A 135 24.58 -11.24 -7.64
CA CYS A 135 24.59 -11.67 -6.25
C CYS A 135 25.29 -10.69 -5.31
N ALA A 136 25.67 -9.50 -5.80
CA ALA A 136 26.14 -8.44 -4.93
C ALA A 136 25.10 -8.14 -3.85
N THR A 137 25.53 -8.09 -2.58
CA THR A 137 24.63 -7.93 -1.43
C THR A 137 23.68 -6.75 -1.58
N THR A 138 24.16 -5.62 -2.11
CA THR A 138 23.31 -4.45 -2.38
C THR A 138 22.19 -4.76 -3.38
N LEU A 139 22.44 -5.54 -4.42
CA LEU A 139 21.37 -5.92 -5.37
C LEU A 139 20.41 -6.93 -4.74
N LEU A 140 20.89 -7.86 -3.93
CA LEU A 140 20.05 -8.80 -3.20
C LEU A 140 19.13 -8.11 -2.20
N SER A 141 19.64 -7.13 -1.44
CA SER A 141 18.82 -6.34 -0.52
C SER A 141 17.75 -5.55 -1.26
N GLN A 142 18.10 -4.91 -2.39
CA GLN A 142 17.13 -4.17 -3.20
C GLN A 142 16.08 -5.10 -3.84
N ALA A 143 16.48 -6.31 -4.24
CA ALA A 143 15.57 -7.35 -4.72
C ALA A 143 14.62 -7.84 -3.63
N SER A 144 15.10 -8.01 -2.39
CA SER A 144 14.27 -8.40 -1.24
C SER A 144 13.19 -7.36 -0.95
N VAL A 145 13.60 -6.09 -0.82
CA VAL A 145 12.65 -4.97 -0.61
C VAL A 145 11.65 -4.90 -1.76
N CYS A 146 12.11 -5.07 -2.98
CA CYS A 146 11.22 -5.08 -4.12
C CYS A 146 10.24 -6.24 -4.05
N GLU A 147 10.71 -7.47 -4.21
CA GLU A 147 9.88 -8.67 -4.42
C GLU A 147 9.08 -9.08 -3.18
N ILE A 148 9.60 -8.87 -1.97
CA ILE A 148 8.95 -9.29 -0.73
C ILE A 148 8.16 -8.13 -0.13
N ASP A 149 8.84 -7.05 0.27
CA ASP A 149 8.16 -5.95 0.98
C ASP A 149 7.13 -5.28 0.06
N GLY A 150 7.39 -5.21 -1.25
CA GLY A 150 6.45 -4.70 -2.24
C GLY A 150 5.21 -5.59 -2.42
N ALA A 151 5.37 -6.91 -2.41
CA ALA A 151 4.23 -7.83 -2.48
C ALA A 151 3.32 -7.65 -1.25
N GLN A 152 3.90 -7.58 -0.06
CA GLN A 152 3.16 -7.45 1.19
C GLN A 152 2.56 -6.05 1.37
N SER A 153 3.39 -5.01 1.28
CA SER A 153 3.01 -3.65 1.66
C SER A 153 2.16 -2.97 0.57
N CYS A 154 2.43 -3.27 -0.70
CA CYS A 154 1.81 -2.54 -1.82
C CYS A 154 0.80 -3.35 -2.62
N LEU A 155 0.95 -4.68 -2.65
CA LEU A 155 0.03 -5.56 -3.37
C LEU A 155 -0.88 -6.39 -2.43
N GLN A 156 -0.67 -6.28 -1.11
CA GLN A 156 -1.40 -7.09 -0.10
C GLN A 156 -1.39 -8.58 -0.45
N SER A 157 -0.24 -9.08 -0.91
CA SER A 157 -0.04 -10.46 -1.36
C SER A 157 1.28 -11.03 -0.83
N SER A 158 1.45 -12.34 -0.94
CA SER A 158 2.70 -13.00 -0.55
C SER A 158 3.65 -13.16 -1.74
N ALA A 159 4.94 -13.00 -1.48
CA ALA A 159 5.98 -13.26 -2.47
C ALA A 159 6.33 -14.75 -2.53
N ASP A 160 6.44 -15.30 -3.74
CA ASP A 160 7.00 -16.64 -3.93
C ASP A 160 8.52 -16.58 -4.02
N ILE A 161 9.14 -16.53 -2.84
CA ILE A 161 10.59 -16.39 -2.66
C ILE A 161 11.34 -17.53 -3.35
N THR A 162 10.77 -18.74 -3.36
CA THR A 162 11.44 -19.93 -3.90
C THR A 162 11.63 -19.88 -5.41
N ASN A 163 10.79 -19.12 -6.11
CA ASN A 163 10.87 -18.91 -7.55
C ASN A 163 11.77 -17.74 -7.95
N LEU A 164 12.27 -16.95 -7.00
CA LEU A 164 13.21 -15.86 -7.30
C LEU A 164 14.55 -16.41 -7.79
N TRP A 165 15.07 -15.84 -8.87
CA TRP A 165 16.34 -16.29 -9.44
C TRP A 165 17.47 -16.08 -8.43
N GLU A 166 17.47 -14.95 -7.74
CA GLU A 166 18.45 -14.56 -6.73
C GLU A 166 18.47 -15.58 -5.59
N TYR A 167 17.29 -15.98 -5.11
CA TYR A 167 17.17 -17.01 -4.08
C TYR A 167 17.79 -18.35 -4.51
N ARG A 168 17.61 -18.73 -5.77
CA ARG A 168 18.08 -20.03 -6.31
C ARG A 168 19.56 -20.04 -6.71
N ASN A 169 20.15 -18.90 -7.02
CA ASN A 169 21.47 -18.82 -7.67
C ASN A 169 22.52 -18.07 -6.85
N CYS A 170 22.12 -17.29 -5.84
CA CYS A 170 23.05 -16.47 -5.06
C CYS A 170 23.37 -17.07 -3.69
N PRO A 171 24.66 -17.29 -3.36
CA PRO A 171 25.07 -17.68 -2.02
C PRO A 171 24.62 -16.64 -0.98
N GLY A 172 24.02 -17.10 0.12
CA GLY A 172 23.55 -16.20 1.19
C GLY A 172 22.26 -15.43 0.87
N ALA A 173 21.60 -15.69 -0.26
CA ALA A 173 20.32 -15.08 -0.56
C ALA A 173 19.24 -15.45 0.46
N SER A 174 19.23 -16.69 0.95
CA SER A 174 18.24 -17.15 1.93
C SER A 174 18.21 -16.29 3.19
N THR A 175 19.35 -15.84 3.71
CA THR A 175 19.37 -14.97 4.90
C THR A 175 18.75 -13.60 4.62
N ILE A 176 18.92 -13.05 3.41
CA ILE A 176 18.41 -11.73 3.04
C ILE A 176 16.90 -11.80 2.76
N PHE A 177 16.45 -12.81 2.02
CA PHE A 177 15.04 -12.96 1.65
C PHE A 177 14.18 -13.51 2.80
N VAL A 178 14.70 -14.40 3.65
CA VAL A 178 13.95 -14.88 4.83
C VAL A 178 13.80 -13.78 5.88
N GLN A 179 14.80 -12.91 6.06
CA GLN A 179 14.68 -11.76 6.96
C GLN A 179 13.61 -10.77 6.49
N GLY A 180 13.53 -10.47 5.18
CA GLY A 180 12.46 -9.64 4.63
C GLY A 180 11.07 -10.29 4.77
N ALA A 181 10.99 -11.61 4.68
CA ALA A 181 9.73 -12.33 4.86
C ALA A 181 9.27 -12.42 6.33
N ALA A 182 10.21 -12.47 7.28
CA ALA A 182 9.95 -12.68 8.71
C ALA A 182 9.58 -11.40 9.48
N THR A 183 9.87 -10.21 8.94
CA THR A 183 9.55 -8.93 9.59
C THR A 183 8.05 -8.64 9.76
N THR A 184 7.16 -9.53 9.30
CA THR A 184 5.69 -9.36 9.38
C THR A 184 4.95 -10.42 10.19
N GLU A 185 5.61 -11.48 10.68
CA GLU A 185 4.93 -12.44 11.60
C GLU A 185 4.94 -11.98 13.07
N ASP A 186 5.72 -10.95 13.43
CA ASP A 186 5.88 -10.48 14.83
C ASP A 186 5.26 -9.10 15.11
N ALA A 187 4.22 -8.70 14.37
CA ALA A 187 3.38 -7.55 14.73
C ALA A 187 2.20 -7.93 15.65
N SER A 188 2.22 -9.12 16.25
CA SER A 188 1.27 -9.53 17.29
C SER A 188 1.99 -10.36 18.35
N GLN A 189 2.09 -9.79 19.56
CA GLN A 189 2.71 -10.30 20.81
C GLN A 189 4.19 -9.92 20.98
N THR A 190 4.57 -8.83 21.66
CA THR A 190 4.34 -8.68 23.10
C THR A 190 4.65 -7.24 23.52
N GLN A 191 3.66 -6.60 24.14
CA GLN A 191 3.80 -5.33 24.84
C GLN A 191 4.84 -5.49 25.97
N SER A 192 6.08 -5.04 25.74
CA SER A 192 7.05 -4.93 26.83
C SER A 192 6.57 -3.90 27.82
N THR A 193 6.12 -4.40 28.96
CA THR A 193 5.62 -3.62 30.09
C THR A 193 6.77 -2.77 30.64
N VAL A 194 6.59 -1.46 30.57
CA VAL A 194 7.43 -0.48 31.26
C VAL A 194 7.34 -0.76 32.76
N THR A 195 8.41 -1.28 33.35
CA THR A 195 8.56 -1.33 34.81
C THR A 195 9.49 -0.20 35.22
N SER A 196 8.91 0.89 35.68
CA SER A 196 9.65 1.99 36.31
C SER A 196 10.40 1.51 37.56
N PRO A 197 11.63 1.97 37.82
CA PRO A 197 12.31 1.74 39.09
C PRO A 197 11.56 2.43 40.25
N PRO A 198 11.50 1.84 41.45
CA PRO A 198 10.88 2.48 42.61
C PRO A 198 11.71 3.69 43.08
N ALA A 199 11.00 4.76 43.45
CA ALA A 199 11.56 5.98 44.01
C ALA A 199 12.26 5.73 45.35
N ILE A 200 13.54 6.10 45.45
CA ILE A 200 14.30 6.10 46.70
C ILE A 200 14.02 7.43 47.42
N GLY A 201 13.27 7.37 48.52
CA GLY A 201 13.08 8.48 49.46
C GLY A 201 14.35 8.76 50.29
N PRO A 202 14.43 9.93 50.95
CA PRO A 202 15.69 10.53 51.41
C PRO A 202 16.29 9.80 52.62
N SER A 203 17.60 9.54 52.53
CA SER A 203 18.41 9.02 53.63
C SER A 203 18.70 10.13 54.64
N VAL A 204 18.19 9.95 55.86
CA VAL A 204 18.50 10.77 57.03
C VAL A 204 19.83 10.30 57.60
N THR A 205 20.80 11.18 57.68
CA THR A 205 22.11 10.96 58.32
C THR A 205 21.97 11.00 59.84
N PRO A 206 22.57 10.07 60.61
CA PRO A 206 22.93 10.34 61.99
C PRO A 206 24.43 10.63 62.13
N ILE A 207 24.66 11.69 62.90
CA ILE A 207 25.91 12.10 63.53
C ILE A 207 26.30 11.06 64.57
N PHE A 208 27.54 10.56 64.55
CA PHE A 208 28.50 10.47 65.67
C PHE A 208 29.82 9.87 65.20
#